data_AF-V5HRZ6-F1
#
_entry.id   AF-V5HRZ6-F1
#
_cell.length_a   1.000
_cell.length_b   1.000
_cell.length_c   1.000
_cell.angle_alpha   90.00
_cell.angle_beta   90.00
_cell.angle_gamma   90.00
#
_symmetry.space_group_name_H-M   'P 1'
#
loop_
_entity.id
_entity.type
_entity.pdbx_description
1 polymer ?
#
loop_
_entity_poly.entity_id
_entity_poly.type
_entity_poly.pdbx_seq_one_letter_code
_entity_poly.pdbx_strand_id
1 'polypeptide(L)'
;LLAPAGHQLVRAIRPLPLMRAFAVHYTNPRYQGFMRRLGIAIMKCTRNPIKPNMEDAIMSLQTMIFSDYDQAGHKIKQVAESGTPLLIAFSENDRAINPEVIFNMVDLIGTRNEDLWLYDAEGKLAREGAQEGSKKVLLFKKGGHYLFRRHPEVINSAILEWLHRVCPPGK
;
A
#
# COMPACT_ATOMS: atom_id res chain seq x y z
N LEU A 1 4.28 -2.26 -10.48
CA LEU A 1 4.47 -1.40 -9.30
C LEU A 1 3.64 -1.97 -8.17
N LEU A 2 4.29 -2.43 -7.09
CA LEU A 2 3.57 -2.86 -5.90
C LEU A 2 3.42 -1.63 -5.00
N ALA A 3 2.21 -1.08 -4.95
CA ALA A 3 1.84 -0.22 -3.83
C ALA A 3 1.76 -1.14 -2.61
N PRO A 4 2.55 -0.91 -1.55
CA PRO A 4 2.53 -1.76 -0.36
C PRO A 4 1.10 -1.76 0.20
N ALA A 5 0.33 -2.82 -0.05
CA ALA A 5 -0.84 -3.09 0.77
C ALA A 5 -0.25 -3.52 2.12
N GLY A 6 -0.36 -2.66 3.13
CA GLY A 6 0.23 -2.90 4.43
C GLY A 6 -0.04 -4.34 4.89
N HIS A 7 1.01 -5.07 5.23
CA HIS A 7 0.95 -6.46 5.73
C HIS A 7 0.29 -6.58 7.12
N GLN A 8 -0.33 -5.50 7.62
CA GLN A 8 -1.07 -5.48 8.88
C GLN A 8 -2.39 -4.73 8.72
N LEU A 9 -3.43 -5.25 9.39
CA LEU A 9 -4.73 -4.61 9.52
C LEU A 9 -4.58 -3.16 10.00
N VAL A 10 -5.12 -2.21 9.23
CA VAL A 10 -5.16 -0.80 9.62
C VAL A 10 -5.87 -0.67 10.96
N ARG A 11 -5.27 0.07 11.91
CA ARG A 11 -5.72 0.24 13.31
C ARG A 11 -7.19 0.71 13.43
N ALA A 12 -7.75 1.25 12.35
CA ALA A 12 -9.13 1.72 12.21
C ALA A 12 -10.21 0.62 12.15
N ILE A 13 -9.87 -0.67 12.06
CA ILE A 13 -10.83 -1.77 11.85
C ILE A 13 -11.21 -2.46 13.19
N ARG A 14 -10.82 -1.91 14.33
CA ARG A 14 -11.23 -2.46 15.63
C ARG A 14 -12.63 -1.95 16.01
N PRO A 15 -13.55 -2.82 16.46
CA PRO A 15 -13.36 -4.25 16.78
C PRO A 15 -13.56 -5.21 15.58
N LEU A 16 -12.61 -6.13 15.39
CA LEU A 16 -12.55 -7.07 14.25
C LEU A 16 -13.78 -8.00 14.11
N PRO A 17 -14.37 -8.57 15.18
CA PRO A 17 -15.52 -9.47 15.04
C PRO A 17 -16.75 -8.75 14.44
N LEU A 18 -17.00 -7.52 14.89
CA LEU A 18 -18.08 -6.68 14.40
C LEU A 18 -17.87 -6.30 12.93
N MET A 19 -16.64 -5.89 12.60
CA MET A 19 -16.29 -5.54 11.22
C MET A 19 -16.34 -6.74 10.27
N ARG A 20 -15.98 -7.94 10.75
CA ARG A 20 -16.10 -9.21 9.99
C ARG A 20 -17.55 -9.59 9.74
N ALA A 21 -18.40 -9.52 10.76
CA ALA A 21 -19.83 -9.74 10.59
C ALA A 21 -20.43 -8.74 9.59
N PHE A 22 -20.08 -7.45 9.72
CA PHE A 22 -20.54 -6.42 8.79
C PHE A 22 -20.10 -6.69 7.34
N ALA A 23 -18.83 -7.04 7.12
CA ALA A 23 -18.29 -7.34 5.80
C ALA A 23 -18.94 -8.57 5.14
N VAL A 24 -19.20 -9.63 5.93
CA VAL A 24 -19.89 -10.85 5.48
C VAL A 24 -21.35 -10.56 5.16
N HIS A 25 -22.07 -9.80 5.99
CA HIS A 25 -23.47 -9.50 5.73
C HIS A 25 -23.69 -8.52 4.58
N TYR A 26 -22.70 -7.67 4.27
CA TYR A 26 -22.76 -6.77 3.11
C TYR A 26 -22.64 -7.51 1.76
N THR A 27 -21.99 -8.68 1.69
CA THR A 27 -21.92 -9.45 0.43
C THR A 27 -23.27 -10.05 0.03
N ASN A 28 -24.24 -10.09 0.94
CA ASN A 28 -25.57 -10.59 0.66
C ASN A 28 -26.46 -9.48 0.04
N PRO A 29 -26.90 -9.62 -1.22
CA PRO A 29 -27.69 -8.60 -1.91
C PRO A 29 -28.98 -8.21 -1.19
N ARG A 30 -29.57 -9.13 -0.40
CA ARG A 30 -30.81 -8.88 0.34
C ARG A 30 -30.65 -7.90 1.50
N TYR A 31 -29.46 -7.82 2.10
CA TYR A 31 -29.18 -6.99 3.28
C TYR A 31 -28.29 -5.79 2.96
N GLN A 32 -27.76 -5.70 1.74
CA GLN A 32 -26.82 -4.67 1.31
C GLN A 32 -27.36 -3.24 1.55
N GLY A 33 -28.62 -2.98 1.23
CA GLY A 33 -29.25 -1.68 1.42
C GLY A 33 -29.42 -1.28 2.90
N PHE A 34 -29.66 -2.25 3.78
CA PHE A 34 -29.73 -2.04 5.23
C PHE A 34 -28.32 -1.82 5.81
N MET A 35 -27.37 -2.67 5.43
CA MET A 35 -25.98 -2.59 5.87
C MET A 35 -25.32 -1.29 5.42
N ARG A 36 -25.65 -0.77 4.23
CA ARG A 36 -25.19 0.56 3.77
C ARG A 36 -25.63 1.66 4.73
N ARG A 37 -26.90 1.68 5.16
CA ARG A 37 -27.41 2.70 6.10
C ARG A 37 -26.77 2.56 7.48
N LEU A 38 -26.61 1.34 7.96
CA LEU A 38 -25.94 1.03 9.23
C LEU A 38 -24.47 1.49 9.19
N GLY A 39 -23.76 1.24 8.09
CA GLY A 39 -22.39 1.71 7.87
C GLY A 39 -22.27 3.24 7.91
N ILE A 40 -23.22 3.98 7.31
CA ILE A 40 -23.25 5.45 7.36
C ILE A 40 -23.40 5.92 8.81
N ALA A 41 -24.30 5.28 9.58
CA ALA A 41 -24.53 5.63 10.97
C ALA A 41 -23.29 5.38 11.84
N ILE A 42 -22.65 4.21 11.70
CA ILE A 42 -21.41 3.87 12.41
C ILE A 42 -20.29 4.86 12.06
N MET A 43 -20.14 5.23 10.79
CA MET A 43 -19.12 6.19 10.37
C MET A 43 -19.37 7.61 10.87
N LYS A 44 -20.64 8.07 10.92
CA LYS A 44 -21.00 9.35 11.54
C LYS A 44 -20.67 9.38 13.03
N CYS A 45 -20.88 8.27 13.74
CA CYS A 45 -20.55 8.15 15.17
C CYS A 45 -19.04 8.07 15.43
N THR A 46 -18.25 7.47 14.53
CA THR A 46 -16.82 7.20 14.76
C THR A 46 -15.88 8.32 14.30
N ARG A 47 -16.38 9.42 13.70
CA ARG A 47 -15.61 10.62 13.28
C ARG A 47 -14.36 10.33 12.42
N ASN A 48 -14.27 9.16 11.79
CA ASN A 48 -13.14 8.79 10.94
C ASN A 48 -13.25 9.48 9.57
N PRO A 49 -12.12 9.88 8.95
CA PRO A 49 -12.10 10.63 7.71
C PRO A 49 -12.77 9.85 6.57
N ILE A 50 -13.70 10.53 5.91
CA ILE A 50 -14.64 9.99 4.94
C ILE A 50 -13.89 9.59 3.65
N LYS A 51 -13.95 8.30 3.26
CA LYS A 51 -13.84 7.96 1.84
C LYS A 51 -15.13 8.44 1.16
N PRO A 52 -15.06 9.16 0.02
CA PRO A 52 -16.22 9.79 -0.60
C PRO A 52 -17.30 8.79 -1.03
N ASN A 53 -16.94 7.52 -1.24
CA ASN A 53 -17.86 6.44 -1.55
C ASN A 53 -17.84 5.35 -0.45
N MET A 54 -19.03 4.98 0.02
CA MET A 54 -19.22 3.86 0.94
C MET A 54 -18.76 2.54 0.33
N GLU A 55 -18.99 2.35 -0.97
CA GLU A 55 -18.60 1.13 -1.67
C GLU A 55 -17.09 0.95 -1.62
N ASP A 56 -16.32 2.03 -1.80
CA ASP A 56 -14.86 1.99 -1.67
C ASP A 56 -14.42 1.66 -0.25
N ALA A 57 -15.12 2.18 0.76
CA ALA A 57 -14.84 1.89 2.17
C ALA A 57 -15.11 0.42 2.49
N ILE A 58 -16.22 -0.13 1.99
CA ILE A 58 -16.60 -1.53 2.25
C ILE A 58 -15.74 -2.49 1.44
N MET A 59 -15.42 -2.17 0.19
CA MET A 59 -14.47 -2.93 -0.61
C MET A 59 -13.11 -2.96 0.08
N SER A 60 -12.64 -1.82 0.60
CA SER A 60 -11.40 -1.78 1.39
C SER A 60 -11.52 -2.67 2.62
N LEU A 61 -12.64 -2.62 3.35
CA LEU A 61 -12.88 -3.43 4.53
C LEU A 61 -12.90 -4.93 4.22
N GLN A 62 -13.58 -5.33 3.14
CA GLN A 62 -13.65 -6.71 2.69
C GLN A 62 -12.27 -7.21 2.27
N THR A 63 -11.54 -6.45 1.46
CA THR A 63 -10.14 -6.75 1.14
C THR A 63 -9.31 -6.89 2.41
N MET A 64 -9.53 -6.04 3.41
CA MET A 64 -8.82 -6.12 4.69
C MET A 64 -9.25 -7.27 5.62
N ILE A 65 -10.36 -7.94 5.35
CA ILE A 65 -10.86 -9.05 6.19
C ILE A 65 -10.66 -10.41 5.50
N PHE A 66 -10.65 -10.41 4.17
CA PHE A 66 -10.57 -11.61 3.34
C PHE A 66 -9.26 -11.75 2.57
N SER A 67 -8.38 -10.74 2.55
CA SER A 67 -7.00 -11.02 2.15
C SER A 67 -6.35 -11.80 3.29
N ASP A 68 -5.87 -13.00 3.00
CA ASP A 68 -5.11 -13.82 3.93
C ASP A 68 -3.78 -13.13 4.24
N TYR A 69 -3.82 -12.14 5.14
CA TYR A 69 -2.67 -11.33 5.53
C TYR A 69 -1.51 -12.19 6.00
N ASP A 70 -1.80 -13.29 6.72
CA ASP A 70 -0.80 -14.24 7.20
C ASP A 70 0.00 -14.88 6.05
N GLN A 71 -0.59 -15.03 4.86
CA GLN A 71 0.11 -15.53 3.67
C GLN A 71 0.77 -14.43 2.83
N ALA A 72 0.41 -13.15 3.04
CA ALA A 72 0.92 -12.05 2.22
C ALA A 72 2.44 -11.92 2.33
N GLY A 73 3.01 -12.08 3.53
CA GLY A 73 4.46 -12.03 3.73
C GLY A 73 5.19 -13.13 2.95
N HIS A 74 4.68 -14.37 2.97
CA HIS A 74 5.24 -15.48 2.21
C HIS A 74 5.18 -15.23 0.70
N LYS A 75 4.04 -14.74 0.19
CA LYS A 75 3.88 -14.42 -1.23
C LYS A 75 4.82 -13.27 -1.67
N ILE A 76 4.97 -12.24 -0.84
CA ILE A 76 5.89 -11.13 -1.10
C ILE A 76 7.34 -11.63 -1.17
N LYS A 77 7.73 -12.52 -0.25
CA LYS A 77 9.04 -13.15 -0.26
C LYS A 77 9.27 -13.98 -1.53
N GLN A 78 8.30 -14.80 -1.94
CA GLN A 78 8.38 -15.58 -3.18
C GLN A 78 8.56 -14.70 -4.42
N VAL A 79 7.85 -13.56 -4.50
CA VAL A 79 8.01 -12.61 -5.60
C VAL A 79 9.38 -11.91 -5.56
N ALA A 80 9.91 -11.65 -4.37
CA ALA A 80 11.25 -11.09 -4.22
C ALA A 80 12.35 -12.09 -4.60
N GLU A 81 12.12 -13.38 -4.40
CA GLU A 81 13.03 -14.48 -4.73
C GLU A 81 12.94 -14.92 -6.20
N SER A 82 11.81 -14.68 -6.87
CA SER A 82 11.63 -15.05 -8.29
C SER A 82 12.49 -14.24 -9.27
N GLY A 83 13.16 -13.19 -8.78
CA GLY A 83 13.91 -12.25 -9.63
C GLY A 83 13.01 -11.32 -10.45
N THR A 84 11.69 -11.36 -10.23
CA THR A 84 10.76 -10.44 -10.90
C THR A 84 11.13 -8.99 -10.55
N PRO A 85 11.23 -8.09 -11.54
CA PRO A 85 11.54 -6.69 -11.28
C PRO A 85 10.48 -6.00 -10.42
N LEU A 86 10.89 -5.48 -9.27
CA LEU A 86 10.02 -4.83 -8.30
C LEU A 86 10.37 -3.36 -8.16
N LEU A 87 9.36 -2.50 -8.34
CA LEU A 87 9.40 -1.09 -7.96
C LEU A 87 8.39 -0.85 -6.85
N ILE A 88 8.89 -0.36 -5.72
CA ILE A 88 8.12 -0.07 -4.51
C ILE A 88 8.38 1.38 -4.12
N ALA A 89 7.33 2.14 -3.80
CA ALA A 89 7.43 3.52 -3.36
C ALA A 89 6.53 3.75 -2.15
N PHE A 90 7.06 4.39 -1.12
CA PHE A 90 6.30 4.71 0.10
C PHE A 90 6.85 5.95 0.81
N SER A 91 6.08 6.44 1.78
CA SER A 91 6.45 7.62 2.54
C SER A 91 6.36 7.40 4.04
N GLU A 92 7.33 7.93 4.78
CA GLU A 92 7.36 7.87 6.25
C GLU A 92 6.19 8.62 6.88
N ASN A 93 5.62 9.62 6.19
CA ASN A 93 4.51 10.41 6.71
C ASN A 93 3.14 9.97 6.19
N ASP A 94 3.03 8.76 5.61
CA ASP A 94 1.73 8.20 5.25
C ASP A 94 0.89 7.98 6.52
N ARG A 95 -0.28 8.62 6.57
CA ARG A 95 -1.23 8.46 7.69
C ARG A 95 -2.14 7.24 7.52
N ALA A 96 -2.22 6.68 6.32
CA ALA A 96 -3.08 5.54 6.02
C ALA A 96 -2.42 4.22 6.39
N ILE A 97 -1.10 4.11 6.24
CA ILE A 97 -0.32 2.89 6.50
C ILE A 97 0.80 3.22 7.48
N ASN A 98 0.93 2.43 8.55
CA ASN A 98 2.02 2.61 9.51
C ASN A 98 3.37 2.33 8.81
N PRO A 99 4.35 3.27 8.86
CA PRO A 99 5.67 3.08 8.26
C PRO A 99 6.37 1.77 8.65
N GLU A 100 6.22 1.33 9.90
CA GLU A 100 6.81 0.07 10.40
C GLU A 100 6.36 -1.14 9.57
N VAL A 101 5.11 -1.15 9.11
CA VAL A 101 4.54 -2.23 8.29
C VAL A 101 5.21 -2.27 6.93
N ILE A 102 5.53 -1.10 6.38
CA ILE A 102 6.19 -1.00 5.09
C ILE A 102 7.67 -1.35 5.22
N PHE A 103 8.35 -0.92 6.28
CA PHE A 103 9.72 -1.33 6.56
C PHE A 103 9.84 -2.85 6.75
N ASN A 104 8.92 -3.49 7.47
CA ASN A 104 8.87 -4.95 7.56
C ASN A 104 8.73 -5.61 6.18
N MET A 105 7.95 -5.02 5.27
CA MET A 105 7.83 -5.51 3.90
C MET A 105 9.13 -5.34 3.11
N VAL A 106 9.82 -4.21 3.29
CA VAL A 106 11.13 -3.92 2.68
C VAL A 106 12.22 -4.89 3.17
N ASP A 107 12.17 -5.27 4.44
CA ASP A 107 13.05 -6.30 4.99
C ASP A 107 12.71 -7.69 4.42
N LEU A 108 11.43 -8.03 4.26
CA LEU A 108 10.98 -9.30 3.68
C LEU A 108 11.40 -9.48 2.21
N ILE A 109 11.48 -8.39 1.44
CA ILE A 109 12.01 -8.43 0.08
C ILE A 109 13.54 -8.43 0.05
N GLY A 110 14.21 -8.37 1.20
CA GLY A 110 15.66 -8.41 1.34
C GLY A 110 16.35 -7.12 0.89
N THR A 111 15.73 -5.97 1.08
CA THR A 111 16.33 -4.65 0.78
C THR A 111 16.72 -3.97 2.08
N ARG A 112 18.00 -3.59 2.24
CA ARG A 112 18.46 -2.90 3.44
C ARG A 112 18.13 -1.42 3.36
N ASN A 113 18.05 -0.73 4.50
CA ASN A 113 17.77 0.70 4.54
C ASN A 113 18.80 1.52 3.74
N GLU A 114 20.08 1.15 3.79
CA GLU A 114 21.15 1.80 3.00
C GLU A 114 20.94 1.67 1.49
N ASP A 115 20.23 0.63 1.03
CA ASP A 115 19.95 0.36 -0.37
C ASP A 115 18.70 1.14 -0.88
N LEU A 116 18.05 1.94 -0.02
CA LEU A 116 16.86 2.72 -0.37
C LEU A 116 17.21 4.06 -1.00
N TRP A 117 16.50 4.38 -2.09
CA TRP A 117 16.53 5.71 -2.71
C TRP A 117 15.73 6.67 -1.84
N LEU A 118 16.42 7.57 -1.13
CA LEU A 118 15.81 8.49 -0.17
C LEU A 118 15.52 9.83 -0.84
N TYR A 119 14.26 10.27 -0.74
CA TYR A 119 13.81 11.59 -1.15
C TYR A 119 13.43 12.43 0.07
N ASP A 120 13.84 13.69 0.08
CA ASP A 120 13.56 14.64 1.16
C ASP A 120 12.09 15.12 1.18
N ALA A 121 11.81 16.14 1.98
CA ALA A 121 10.45 16.66 2.14
C ALA A 121 9.96 17.42 0.89
N GLU A 122 10.89 17.89 0.07
CA GLU A 122 10.69 18.63 -1.17
C GLU A 122 10.62 17.68 -2.39
N GLY A 123 10.89 16.38 -2.19
CA GLY A 123 10.90 15.39 -3.26
C GLY A 123 12.21 15.34 -4.03
N LYS A 124 13.28 15.94 -3.51
CA LYS A 124 14.62 15.85 -4.10
C LYS A 124 15.34 14.62 -3.59
N LEU A 125 16.21 14.05 -4.42
CA LEU A 125 17.02 12.90 -4.06
C LEU A 125 18.05 13.32 -3.00
N ALA A 126 17.90 12.78 -1.80
CA ALA A 126 18.79 13.00 -0.66
C ALA A 126 19.86 11.91 -0.55
N ARG A 127 19.55 10.69 -0.97
CA ARG A 127 20.50 9.56 -0.98
C ARG A 127 20.17 8.59 -2.10
N GLU A 128 21.19 8.20 -2.87
CA GLU A 128 21.08 7.09 -3.81
C GLU A 128 20.97 5.76 -3.08
N GLY A 129 20.10 4.89 -3.57
CA GLY A 129 20.00 3.52 -3.10
C GLY A 129 20.83 2.57 -3.97
N ALA A 130 20.54 1.27 -3.87
CA ALA A 130 21.16 0.27 -4.72
C ALA A 130 20.85 0.54 -6.20
N GLN A 131 21.90 0.50 -7.03
CA GLN A 131 21.79 0.62 -8.48
C GLN A 131 21.67 -0.76 -9.17
N GLU A 132 22.10 -1.81 -8.49
CA GLU A 132 22.09 -3.19 -8.98
C GLU A 132 20.95 -4.03 -8.38
N GLY A 133 20.52 -5.04 -9.13
CA GLY A 133 19.47 -5.98 -8.71
C GLY A 133 18.11 -5.75 -9.36
N SER A 134 17.18 -6.64 -9.03
CA SER A 134 15.80 -6.66 -9.55
C SER A 134 14.82 -5.86 -8.69
N LYS A 135 15.30 -5.01 -7.79
CA LYS A 135 14.46 -4.28 -6.82
C LYS A 135 14.88 -2.81 -6.77
N LYS A 136 13.91 -1.90 -6.90
CA LYS A 136 14.09 -0.46 -6.67
C LYS A 136 13.06 -0.01 -5.66
N VAL A 137 13.54 0.53 -4.54
CA VAL A 137 12.68 0.94 -3.43
C VAL A 137 12.92 2.42 -3.15
N LEU A 138 11.84 3.20 -3.27
CA LEU A 138 11.84 4.66 -3.10
C LEU A 138 11.20 5.02 -1.76
N LEU A 139 11.93 5.75 -0.93
CA LEU A 139 11.49 6.24 0.37
C LEU A 139 11.38 7.75 0.36
N PHE A 140 10.18 8.28 0.62
CA PHE A 140 9.94 9.72 0.70
C PHE A 140 9.76 10.16 2.16
N LYS A 141 10.52 11.18 2.59
CA LYS A 141 10.27 11.84 3.89
C LYS A 141 8.88 12.49 3.95
N LYS A 142 8.40 13.05 2.82
CA LYS A 142 7.08 13.70 2.75
C LYS A 142 6.35 13.42 1.44
N GLY A 143 5.53 12.39 1.45
CA GLY A 143 4.78 11.87 0.30
C GLY A 143 3.28 11.76 0.55
N GLY A 144 2.91 11.40 1.79
CA GLY A 144 1.55 10.96 2.12
C GLY A 144 1.16 9.69 1.36
N HIS A 145 -0.13 9.36 1.37
CA HIS A 145 -0.65 8.14 0.75
C HIS A 145 -0.61 8.16 -0.79
N TYR A 146 -0.80 9.33 -1.40
CA TYR A 146 -0.92 9.49 -2.84
C TYR A 146 0.38 9.98 -3.49
N LEU A 147 1.45 9.19 -3.38
CA LEU A 147 2.78 9.53 -3.91
C LEU A 147 2.77 9.89 -5.40
N PHE A 148 2.02 9.14 -6.21
CA PHE A 148 1.84 9.41 -7.64
C PHE A 148 1.33 10.82 -7.95
N ARG A 149 0.47 11.35 -7.09
CA ARG A 149 -0.09 12.69 -7.27
C ARG A 149 0.85 13.76 -6.75
N ARG A 150 1.61 13.45 -5.69
CA ARG A 150 2.47 14.44 -5.01
C ARG A 150 3.83 14.60 -5.66
N HIS A 151 4.43 13.51 -6.12
CA HIS A 151 5.74 13.47 -6.76
C HIS A 151 5.68 12.75 -8.11
N PRO A 152 4.82 13.22 -9.05
CA PRO A 152 4.59 12.53 -10.32
C PRO A 152 5.88 12.40 -11.13
N GLU A 153 6.71 13.44 -11.17
CA GLU A 153 7.95 13.44 -11.95
C GLU A 153 8.92 12.35 -11.48
N VAL A 154 9.11 12.22 -10.17
CA VAL A 154 10.01 11.21 -9.58
C VAL A 154 9.49 9.81 -9.85
N ILE A 155 8.18 9.60 -9.62
CA ILE A 155 7.58 8.28 -9.76
C ILE A 155 7.51 7.84 -11.22
N ASN A 156 7.13 8.74 -12.13
CA ASN A 156 7.04 8.45 -13.56
C ASN A 156 8.42 8.16 -14.15
N SER A 157 9.43 8.98 -13.83
CA SER A 157 10.81 8.71 -14.25
C SER A 157 11.30 7.38 -13.71
N ALA A 158 11.06 7.08 -12.43
CA ALA A 158 11.45 5.79 -11.86
C ALA A 158 10.75 4.60 -12.54
N ILE A 159 9.48 4.73 -12.92
CA ILE A 159 8.76 3.70 -13.68
C ILE A 159 9.38 3.51 -15.06
N LEU A 160 9.62 4.60 -15.79
CA LEU A 160 10.17 4.54 -17.15
C LEU A 160 11.58 3.94 -17.16
N GLU A 161 12.45 4.40 -16.26
CA GLU A 161 13.79 3.82 -16.07
C GLU A 161 13.71 2.32 -15.77
N TRP A 162 12.80 1.93 -14.89
CA TRP A 162 12.64 0.53 -14.51
C TRP A 162 12.11 -0.33 -15.65
N LEU A 163 11.14 0.18 -16.42
CA LEU A 163 10.62 -0.48 -17.61
C LEU A 163 11.69 -0.63 -18.68
N HIS A 164 12.49 0.40 -18.97
CA HIS A 164 13.58 0.31 -19.94
C HIS A 164 14.67 -0.69 -19.54
N ARG A 165 14.95 -0.82 -18.23
CA ARG A 165 15.91 -1.81 -17.74
C ARG A 165 15.44 -3.25 -17.97
N VAL A 166 14.13 -3.49 -17.84
CA VAL A 166 13.53 -4.84 -17.89
C VAL A 166 13.12 -5.21 -19.31
N CYS A 167 12.58 -4.24 -20.05
CA CYS A 167 12.14 -4.34 -21.43
C CYS A 167 12.81 -3.19 -22.20
N PRO A 168 14.06 -3.37 -22.67
CA PRO A 168 14.71 -2.39 -23.50
C PRO A 168 13.83 -2.13 -24.73
N PRO A 169 13.54 -0.87 -25.10
CA PRO A 169 12.89 -0.60 -26.38
C PRO A 169 13.75 -1.25 -27.46
N GLY A 170 13.10 -2.01 -28.35
CA GLY A 170 13.77 -2.87 -29.32
C GLY A 170 14.96 -2.17 -29.98
N LYS A 171 16.09 -2.88 -30.02
CA LYS A 171 17.17 -2.56 -30.95
C LYS A 171 16.67 -2.69 -32.38
#